data_AF-A0A1C3ETF6-F1
#
_entry.id   AF-A0A1C3ETF6-F1
#
_cell.length_a   1.000
_cell.length_b   1.000
_cell.length_c   1.000
_cell.angle_alpha   90.00
_cell.angle_beta   90.00
_cell.angle_gamma   90.00
#
_symmetry.space_group_name_H-M   'P 1'
#
loop_
_entity.id
_entity.type
_entity.pdbx_description
1 polymer ?
#
loop_
_entity_poly.entity_id
_entity_poly.type
_entity_poly.pdbx_seq_one_letter_code
_entity_poly.pdbx_strand_id
1 'polypeptide(L)'
;MPRTMHRADVAVIIAIVLYVGSFLVLSRIGIREAQRYHSHGYYFIEPINTSRDHINFSLYVFYWPLVQIDYFFNGGNGPAIPPLREIN
;
A
#
# COMPACT_ATOMS: atom_id res chain seq x y z
N MET A 1 5.52 -17.43 -33.64
CA MET A 1 5.71 -18.54 -32.67
C MET A 1 4.83 -18.26 -31.46
N PRO A 2 3.83 -19.10 -31.14
CA PRO A 2 3.02 -18.88 -29.95
C PRO A 2 3.88 -19.17 -28.70
N ARG A 3 4.02 -18.18 -27.82
CA ARG A 3 4.64 -18.39 -26.50
C ARG A 3 3.72 -19.32 -25.72
N THR A 4 4.17 -20.55 -25.47
CA THR A 4 3.49 -21.47 -24.55
C THR A 4 3.55 -20.87 -23.16
N MET A 5 2.39 -20.59 -22.55
CA MET A 5 2.31 -20.05 -21.20
C MET A 5 2.78 -21.14 -20.21
N HIS A 6 3.93 -20.92 -19.58
CA HIS A 6 4.47 -21.84 -18.59
C HIS A 6 3.77 -21.63 -17.24
N ARG A 7 3.82 -22.65 -16.37
CA ARG A 7 3.30 -22.55 -15.01
C ARG A 7 3.90 -21.36 -14.24
N ALA A 8 5.17 -21.04 -14.53
CA ALA A 8 5.84 -19.87 -13.98
C ALA A 8 5.17 -18.56 -14.41
N ASP A 9 4.79 -18.43 -15.68
CA ASP A 9 4.10 -17.23 -16.19
C ASP A 9 2.75 -17.03 -15.49
N VAL A 10 2.01 -18.11 -15.29
CA VAL A 10 0.74 -18.08 -14.55
C VAL A 10 0.96 -17.66 -13.09
N ALA A 11 1.96 -18.22 -12.43
CA ALA A 11 2.30 -17.86 -11.05
C ALA A 11 2.71 -16.38 -10.93
N VAL A 12 3.50 -15.88 -11.87
CA VAL A 12 3.90 -14.47 -11.93
C VAL A 12 2.69 -13.56 -12.14
N ILE A 13 1.78 -13.91 -13.06
CA ILE A 13 0.54 -13.14 -13.28
C ILE A 13 -0.31 -13.10 -12.00
N ILE A 14 -0.49 -14.24 -11.33
CA ILE A 14 -1.23 -14.32 -10.07
C ILE A 14 -0.55 -13.44 -9.00
N ALA A 15 0.78 -13.51 -8.87
CA ALA A 15 1.53 -12.71 -7.91
C ALA A 15 1.36 -11.20 -8.17
N ILE A 16 1.42 -10.78 -9.44
CA ILE A 16 1.19 -9.37 -9.82
C ILE A 16 -0.24 -8.94 -9.49
N VAL A 17 -1.24 -9.75 -9.83
CA VAL A 17 -2.65 -9.45 -9.54
C VAL A 17 -2.87 -9.34 -8.03
N LEU A 18 -2.31 -10.25 -7.25
CA LEU A 18 -2.40 -10.21 -5.79
C LEU A 18 -1.71 -8.97 -5.22
N TYR A 19 -0.50 -8.64 -5.69
CA TYR A 19 0.26 -7.48 -5.26
C TYR A 19 -0.45 -6.15 -5.54
N VAL A 20 -0.95 -5.98 -6.77
CA VAL A 20 -1.68 -4.75 -7.16
C VAL A 20 -3.06 -4.71 -6.49
N GLY A 21 -3.76 -5.84 -6.44
CA GLY A 21 -5.09 -5.94 -5.82
C GLY A 21 -5.07 -5.65 -4.33
N SER A 22 -4.10 -6.20 -3.59
CA SER A 22 -3.96 -5.93 -2.16
C SER A 22 -3.63 -4.47 -1.89
N PHE A 23 -2.79 -3.84 -2.70
CA PHE A 23 -2.53 -2.40 -2.63
C PHE A 23 -3.81 -1.57 -2.82
N LEU A 24 -4.59 -1.85 -3.86
CA LEU A 24 -5.82 -1.12 -4.15
C LEU A 24 -6.84 -1.24 -3.02
N VAL A 25 -7.00 -2.43 -2.44
CA VAL A 25 -7.92 -2.64 -1.31
C VAL A 25 -7.45 -1.84 -0.09
N LEU A 26 -6.20 -1.99 0.32
CA LEU A 26 -5.68 -1.34 1.53
C LEU A 26 -5.64 0.19 1.41
N SER A 27 -5.17 0.71 0.27
CA SER A 27 -5.14 2.16 0.02
C SER A 27 -6.53 2.77 0.05
N ARG A 28 -7.54 2.15 -0.58
CA ARG A 28 -8.91 2.66 -0.60
C ARG A 28 -9.56 2.66 0.79
N ILE A 29 -9.28 1.64 1.61
CA ILE A 29 -9.73 1.61 3.01
C ILE A 29 -9.08 2.76 3.78
N GLY A 30 -7.74 2.89 3.70
CA GLY A 30 -7.02 3.96 4.37
C GLY A 30 -7.49 5.36 3.97
N ILE A 31 -7.70 5.61 2.67
CA ILE A 31 -8.17 6.90 2.15
C ILE A 31 -9.56 7.23 2.69
N ARG A 32 -10.48 6.25 2.73
CA ARG A 32 -11.81 6.45 3.31
C ARG A 32 -11.74 6.84 4.78
N GLU A 33 -10.86 6.18 5.54
CA GLU A 33 -10.67 6.50 6.96
C GLU A 33 -10.03 7.89 7.14
N ALA A 34 -9.03 8.23 6.32
CA ALA A 34 -8.41 9.54 6.33
C ALA A 34 -9.42 10.66 6.01
N GLN A 35 -10.32 10.44 5.05
CA GLN A 35 -11.40 11.37 4.73
C GLN A 35 -12.38 11.51 5.90
N ARG A 36 -12.73 10.41 6.55
CA ARG A 36 -13.64 10.40 7.72
C ARG A 36 -13.09 11.21 8.90
N TYR A 37 -11.79 11.15 9.12
CA TYR A 37 -11.11 11.85 10.21
C TYR A 37 -10.44 13.17 9.79
N HIS A 38 -10.67 13.65 8.56
CA HIS A 38 -10.01 14.84 8.01
C HIS A 38 -8.47 14.81 8.14
N SER A 39 -7.87 13.63 8.02
CA SER A 39 -6.41 13.44 8.08
C SER A 39 -5.75 13.89 6.78
N HIS A 40 -4.53 14.44 6.90
CA HIS A 40 -3.70 14.84 5.75
C HIS A 40 -3.17 13.66 4.91
N GLY A 41 -3.21 12.44 5.44
CA GLY A 41 -2.76 11.24 4.74
C GLY A 41 -3.42 9.98 5.27
N TYR A 42 -3.27 8.89 4.52
CA TYR A 42 -3.85 7.60 4.89
C TYR A 42 -2.81 6.62 5.42
N TYR A 43 -3.23 5.70 6.27
CA TYR A 43 -2.40 4.59 6.70
C TYR A 43 -2.89 3.30 6.04
N PHE A 44 -1.98 2.40 5.63
CA PHE A 44 -2.37 1.07 5.16
C PHE A 44 -2.94 0.22 6.29
N ILE A 45 -2.42 0.45 7.49
CA ILE A 45 -2.90 -0.13 8.73
C ILE A 45 -2.80 0.93 9.82
N GLU A 46 -3.82 1.00 10.68
CA GLU A 46 -3.86 2.02 11.73
C GLU A 46 -2.64 1.90 12.68
N PRO A 47 -1.86 2.98 12.86
CA PRO A 47 -0.66 3.04 13.68
C PRO A 47 -1.01 3.24 15.17
N ILE A 48 -1.66 2.24 15.77
CA ILE A 48 -2.11 2.33 17.18
C ILE A 48 -0.97 2.05 18.19
N ASN A 49 0.08 1.35 17.77
CA ASN A 49 1.23 0.97 18.59
C ASN A 49 2.49 0.79 17.74
N THR A 50 3.66 0.72 18.38
CA THR A 50 4.97 0.61 17.71
C THR A 50 5.05 -0.57 16.72
N SER A 51 4.46 -1.72 17.06
CA SER A 51 4.45 -2.87 16.15
C SER A 51 3.67 -2.58 14.86
N ARG A 52 2.51 -1.92 14.97
CA ARG A 52 1.70 -1.53 13.81
C ARG A 52 2.30 -0.37 13.03
N ASP A 53 3.06 0.50 13.68
CA ASP A 53 3.86 1.54 13.01
C ASP A 53 4.88 0.88 12.07
N HIS A 54 5.61 -0.13 12.55
CA HIS A 54 6.56 -0.88 11.73
C HIS A 54 5.88 -1.64 10.58
N ILE A 55 4.71 -2.23 10.81
CA ILE A 55 3.96 -2.89 9.75
C ILE A 55 3.51 -1.87 8.69
N ASN A 56 2.96 -0.73 9.10
CA ASN A 56 2.56 0.33 8.17
C ASN A 56 3.74 0.84 7.34
N PHE A 57 4.89 1.07 7.98
CA PHE A 57 6.12 1.46 7.30
C PHE A 57 6.60 0.39 6.31
N SER A 58 6.56 -0.88 6.72
CA SER A 58 6.95 -2.00 5.85
C SER A 58 6.03 -2.11 4.63
N LEU A 59 4.72 -1.92 4.81
CA LEU A 59 3.76 -1.90 3.71
C LEU A 59 3.99 -0.71 2.77
N TYR A 60 4.31 0.47 3.32
CA TYR A 60 4.68 1.62 2.52
C TYR A 60 5.91 1.36 1.65
N VAL A 61 6.97 0.79 2.21
CA VAL A 61 8.18 0.42 1.45
C VAL A 61 7.85 -0.65 0.40
N PHE A 62 7.09 -1.68 0.77
CA PHE A 62 6.71 -2.78 -0.11
C PHE A 62 5.86 -2.33 -1.30
N TYR A 63 4.94 -1.38 -1.09
CA TYR A 63 4.08 -0.81 -2.13
C TYR A 63 4.60 0.49 -2.74
N TRP A 64 5.83 0.91 -2.42
CA TRP A 64 6.39 2.19 -2.85
C TRP A 64 6.21 2.48 -4.35
N PRO A 65 6.47 1.54 -5.28
CA PRO A 65 6.26 1.79 -6.70
C PRO A 65 4.80 2.14 -7.04
N LEU A 66 3.83 1.43 -6.44
CA LEU A 66 2.41 1.67 -6.66
C LEU A 66 1.94 2.97 -6.00
N VAL A 67 2.50 3.32 -4.84
CA VAL A 67 2.26 4.61 -4.18
C VAL A 67 2.67 5.77 -5.07
N GLN A 68 3.85 5.71 -5.69
CA GLN A 68 4.33 6.75 -6.60
C GLN A 68 3.42 6.90 -7.83
N ILE A 69 3.00 5.77 -8.40
CA ILE A 69 2.06 5.74 -9.53
C ILE A 69 0.73 6.37 -9.11
N ASP A 70 0.15 5.94 -7.98
CA ASP A 70 -1.13 6.45 -7.49
C ASP A 70 -1.07 7.96 -7.20
N TYR A 71 0.01 8.44 -6.58
CA TYR A 71 0.25 9.86 -6.33
C TYR A 71 0.30 10.68 -7.62
N PHE A 72 1.01 10.19 -8.63
CA PHE A 72 1.12 10.85 -9.93
C PHE A 72 -0.24 10.93 -10.67
N PHE A 73 -1.02 9.86 -10.66
CA PHE A 73 -2.29 9.79 -11.40
C PHE A 73 -3.46 10.44 -10.68
N ASN A 74 -3.57 10.28 -9.36
CA ASN A 74 -4.74 10.70 -8.60
C ASN A 74 -4.52 12.01 -7.84
N GLY A 75 -3.33 12.62 -7.89
CA GLY A 75 -3.01 13.86 -7.19
C GLY A 75 -3.29 13.81 -5.69
N GLY A 76 -3.39 12.61 -5.13
CA GLY A 76 -4.04 12.33 -3.86
C GLY A 76 -3.11 12.42 -2.66
N ASN A 77 -3.72 12.57 -1.49
CA ASN A 77 -3.06 12.44 -0.18
C ASN A 77 -2.23 11.16 -0.16
N GLY A 78 -0.91 11.30 -0.12
CA GLY A 78 0.00 10.16 -0.03
C GLY A 78 -0.19 9.38 1.29
N PRO A 79 0.31 8.15 1.36
CA PRO A 79 0.33 7.42 2.61
C PRO A 79 1.09 8.22 3.68
N ALA A 80 0.46 8.43 4.82
CA ALA A 80 1.05 9.09 5.96
C ALA A 80 2.10 8.16 6.60
N ILE A 81 3.20 8.77 7.01
CA ILE A 81 4.18 8.13 7.88
C ILE A 81 3.80 8.56 9.29
N PRO A 82 3.48 7.63 10.21
CA PRO A 82 3.16 8.02 11.57
C PRO A 82 4.37 8.74 12.19
N PRO A 83 4.17 9.74 13.07
CA PRO A 83 5.29 10.31 13.81
C PRO A 83 6.01 9.15 14.49
N LEU A 84 7.33 9.06 14.30
CA LEU A 84 8.16 8.01 14.92
C LEU A 84 7.91 8.07 16.43
N ARG A 85 7.09 7.15 16.96
CA ARG A 85 6.98 6.97 18.40
C ARG A 85 8.34 6.48 18.85
N GLU A 86 8.98 7.24 19.73
CA GLU A 86 10.29 6.87 20.26
C GLU A 86 10.24 5.44 20.75
N ILE A 87 11.21 4.65 20.30
CA ILE A 87 11.43 3.28 20.72
C ILE A 87 11.88 3.40 22.18
N ASN A 88 10.94 3.25 23.12
CA ASN A 88 11.22 3.18 24.56
C ASN A 88 11.03 1.74 25.01
#